data_AF-A0A512UL03-F1
#
_entry.id   AF-A0A512UL03-F1
#
_cell.length_a   1.000
_cell.length_b   1.000
_cell.length_c   1.000
_cell.angle_alpha   90.00
_cell.angle_beta   90.00
_cell.angle_gamma   90.00
#
_symmetry.space_group_name_H-M   'P 1'
#
loop_
_entity.id
_entity.type
_entity.pdbx_description
1 polymer ?
#
loop_
_entity_poly.entity_id
_entity_poly.type
_entity_poly.pdbx_seq_one_letter_code
_entity_poly.pdbx_strand_id
1 'polypeptide(L)'
;MSDSTITLRDLPILFSAFDTVLSLHYSTSITVPKVHDLCEKATQLTRRRIDSSTLERILQFDPQAYQIVHFGLNSFDYGVCTPEGISPIRFSTLLPHRRRAFEKLVSSENTGLTPVKLSAIAIPYMESWQSLTLNNSKNSLPRKQRIISTSVASCQSSEIPTKVSKGTMVSKSLSQNPCKISGVSSKPSSINSKSSLSNSLPRFKLKESTQSGGLSLLERIKLKEKKKTTELEGKSSENIHALYIKSKIPAVYDVLYELTLQNTSEQKSFKTMPMGKMVSIIKDSFSYAMTDKEICDTLNEIASLLPEKVKIIRLGDIHAIKIFVLDRTSDFSVLTKQNNQK
;
A
#
# COMPACT_ATOMS: atom_id res chain seq x y z
N MET A 1 4.97 35.92 27.29
CA MET A 1 4.15 34.93 26.58
C MET A 1 3.01 34.57 27.51
N SER A 2 1.82 35.09 27.22
CA SER A 2 0.63 34.89 28.04
C SER A 2 0.15 33.44 27.88
N ASP A 3 0.17 32.67 28.97
CA ASP A 3 -0.47 31.36 29.03
C ASP A 3 -1.96 31.53 28.71
N SER A 4 -2.34 31.20 27.48
CA SER A 4 -3.73 31.15 27.04
C SER A 4 -4.41 30.01 27.80
N THR A 5 -5.03 30.36 28.93
CA THR A 5 -5.85 29.44 29.72
C THR A 5 -6.96 28.90 28.82
N ILE A 6 -6.85 27.62 28.44
CA ILE A 6 -7.86 26.92 27.63
C ILE A 6 -9.20 27.04 28.35
N THR A 7 -10.17 27.69 27.70
CA THR A 7 -11.51 27.86 28.27
C THR A 7 -12.34 26.60 28.00
N LEU A 8 -13.33 26.32 28.86
CA LEU A 8 -14.25 25.19 28.66
C LEU A 8 -14.96 25.22 27.30
N ARG A 9 -15.21 26.42 26.76
CA ARG A 9 -15.84 26.61 25.44
C ARG A 9 -14.95 26.16 24.29
N ASP A 10 -13.64 26.12 24.48
CA ASP A 10 -12.70 25.70 23.45
C ASP A 10 -12.57 24.17 23.38
N LEU A 11 -12.96 23.46 24.43
CA LEU A 11 -12.73 22.02 24.57
C LEU A 11 -13.36 21.18 23.44
N PRO A 12 -14.59 21.45 22.95
CA PRO A 12 -15.15 20.73 21.81
C PRO A 12 -14.35 20.88 20.51
N ILE A 13 -13.73 22.06 20.30
CA ILE A 13 -12.87 22.32 19.13
C ILE A 13 -11.59 21.50 19.23
N LEU A 14 -10.97 21.49 20.42
CA LEU A 14 -9.75 20.71 20.68
C LEU A 14 -10.02 19.20 20.58
N PHE A 15 -11.16 18.73 21.09
CA PHE A 15 -11.62 17.35 20.92
C PHE A 15 -11.79 16.98 19.44
N SER A 16 -12.46 17.82 18.65
CA SER A 16 -12.64 17.61 17.21
C SER A 16 -11.30 17.52 16.46
N ALA A 17 -10.31 18.33 16.85
CA ALA A 17 -8.97 18.28 16.29
C ALA A 17 -8.26 16.96 16.63
N PHE A 18 -8.29 16.52 17.89
CA PHE A 18 -7.74 15.23 18.31
C PHE A 18 -8.36 14.06 17.53
N ASP A 19 -9.69 14.03 17.45
CA ASP A 19 -10.44 13.01 16.70
C ASP A 19 -10.02 12.97 15.23
N THR A 20 -9.77 14.14 14.62
CA THR A 20 -9.30 14.24 13.22
C THR A 20 -7.89 13.69 13.06
N VAL A 21 -6.96 14.11 13.94
CA VAL A 21 -5.56 13.68 13.87
C VAL A 21 -5.42 12.18 14.14
N LEU A 22 -6.16 11.64 15.11
CA LEU A 22 -6.17 10.22 15.42
C LEU A 22 -6.74 9.41 14.24
N SER A 23 -7.84 9.88 13.64
CA SER A 23 -8.41 9.27 12.43
C SER A 23 -7.42 9.28 11.26
N LEU A 24 -6.72 10.38 11.04
CA LEU A 24 -5.72 10.51 9.99
C LEU A 24 -4.53 9.58 10.24
N HIS A 25 -4.07 9.46 11.48
CA HIS A 25 -3.03 8.50 11.85
C HIS A 25 -3.46 7.08 11.46
N TYR A 26 -4.68 6.67 11.81
CA TYR A 26 -5.17 5.33 11.48
C TYR A 26 -5.46 5.08 10.00
N SER A 27 -5.64 6.13 9.20
CA SER A 27 -5.69 5.99 7.74
C SER A 27 -4.33 5.68 7.11
N THR A 28 -3.23 5.99 7.80
CA THR A 28 -1.86 5.87 7.27
C THR A 28 -1.02 4.81 7.99
N SER A 29 -1.37 4.48 9.23
CA SER A 29 -0.62 3.58 10.10
C SER A 29 -1.54 2.77 11.01
N ILE A 30 -1.16 1.52 11.28
CA ILE A 30 -1.87 0.64 12.23
C ILE A 30 -1.26 0.68 13.64
N THR A 31 -0.18 1.44 13.81
CA THR A 31 0.53 1.55 15.11
C THR A 31 -0.23 2.47 16.06
N VAL A 32 -0.06 2.28 17.36
CA VAL A 32 -0.64 3.18 18.36
C VAL A 32 0.18 4.46 18.41
N PRO A 33 -0.41 5.64 18.11
CA PRO A 33 0.31 6.90 18.20
C PRO A 33 0.55 7.30 19.65
N LYS A 34 1.68 7.97 19.91
CA LYS A 34 2.00 8.56 21.20
C LYS A 34 1.17 9.82 21.45
N VAL A 35 0.88 10.12 22.72
CA VAL A 35 0.14 11.33 23.13
C VAL A 35 0.88 12.58 22.66
N HIS A 36 2.19 12.65 22.89
CA HIS A 36 3.01 13.79 22.46
C HIS A 36 2.86 14.10 20.96
N ASP A 37 2.99 13.07 20.12
CA ASP A 37 2.93 13.23 18.66
C ASP A 37 1.53 13.66 18.19
N LEU A 38 0.46 13.18 18.84
CA LEU A 38 -0.90 13.62 18.56
C LEU A 38 -1.14 15.07 18.99
N CYS A 39 -0.68 15.43 20.18
CA CYS A 39 -0.75 16.79 20.73
C CYS A 39 -0.06 17.79 19.80
N GLU A 40 1.14 17.47 19.30
CA GLU A 40 1.88 18.31 18.38
C GLU A 40 1.11 18.54 17.06
N LYS A 41 0.61 17.45 16.45
CA LYS A 41 -0.18 17.53 15.21
C LYS A 41 -1.50 18.28 15.41
N ALA A 42 -2.18 18.06 16.53
CA ALA A 42 -3.42 18.76 16.85
C ALA A 42 -3.17 20.26 17.13
N THR A 43 -2.03 20.59 17.75
CA THR A 43 -1.57 21.97 17.94
C THR A 43 -1.36 22.66 16.61
N GLN A 44 -0.71 22.00 15.65
CA GLN A 44 -0.53 22.53 14.30
C GLN A 44 -1.87 22.77 13.59
N LEU A 45 -2.83 21.85 13.74
CA LEU A 45 -4.15 21.94 13.13
C LEU A 45 -5.00 23.11 13.69
N THR A 46 -4.98 23.29 15.01
CA THR A 46 -5.80 24.31 15.69
C THR A 46 -5.10 25.65 15.84
N ARG A 47 -3.78 25.70 15.62
CA ARG A 47 -2.90 26.84 15.95
C ARG A 47 -3.01 27.28 17.40
N ARG A 48 -3.35 26.35 18.30
CA ARG A 48 -3.46 26.54 19.74
C ARG A 48 -2.70 25.44 20.44
N ARG A 49 -2.03 25.78 21.55
CA ARG A 49 -1.24 24.81 22.30
C ARG A 49 -2.15 23.72 22.89
N ILE A 50 -1.86 22.48 22.53
CA ILE A 50 -2.52 21.29 23.04
C ILE A 50 -1.46 20.42 23.72
N ASP A 51 -1.62 20.21 25.02
CA ASP A 51 -0.72 19.40 25.84
C ASP A 51 -1.47 18.18 26.41
N SER A 52 -0.77 17.27 27.09
CA SER A 52 -1.36 16.11 27.77
C SER A 52 -2.45 16.50 28.78
N SER A 53 -2.31 17.64 29.45
CA SER A 53 -3.32 18.18 30.37
C SER A 53 -4.65 18.50 29.67
N THR A 54 -4.63 18.82 28.38
CA THR A 54 -5.84 19.06 27.58
C THR A 54 -6.57 17.75 27.34
N LEU A 55 -5.83 16.68 27.04
CA LEU A 55 -6.39 15.34 26.88
C LEU A 55 -6.99 14.83 28.19
N GLU A 56 -6.32 15.06 29.32
CA GLU A 56 -6.85 14.76 30.66
C GLU A 56 -8.17 15.48 30.94
N ARG A 57 -8.29 16.76 30.57
CA ARG A 57 -9.55 17.50 30.66
C ARG A 57 -10.63 16.94 29.76
N ILE A 58 -10.31 16.46 28.56
CA ILE A 58 -11.31 15.80 27.69
C ILE A 58 -11.82 14.51 28.35
N LEU A 59 -10.89 13.68 28.84
CA LEU A 59 -11.21 12.40 29.49
C LEU A 59 -11.92 12.59 30.83
N GLN A 60 -11.82 13.77 31.43
CA GLN A 60 -12.59 14.14 32.60
C GLN A 60 -14.10 14.26 32.30
N PHE A 61 -14.50 14.67 31.08
CA PHE A 61 -15.91 14.69 30.65
C PHE A 61 -16.37 13.35 30.08
N ASP A 62 -15.51 12.70 29.29
CA ASP A 62 -15.82 11.40 28.70
C ASP A 62 -14.62 10.46 28.87
N PRO A 63 -14.58 9.67 29.97
CA PRO A 63 -13.50 8.72 30.22
C PRO A 63 -13.38 7.63 29.16
N GLN A 64 -14.44 7.39 28.39
CA GLN A 64 -14.47 6.38 27.32
C GLN A 64 -14.19 6.98 25.93
N ALA A 65 -13.92 8.30 25.85
CA ALA A 65 -13.61 8.96 24.60
C ALA A 65 -12.41 8.36 23.89
N TYR A 66 -11.41 7.90 24.65
CA TYR A 66 -10.20 7.25 24.15
C TYR A 66 -9.74 6.16 25.12
N GLN A 67 -9.07 5.15 24.57
CA GLN A 67 -8.37 4.17 25.40
C GLN A 67 -6.90 4.58 25.51
N ILE A 68 -6.43 4.82 26.72
CA ILE A 68 -5.03 5.23 26.97
C ILE A 68 -4.21 3.99 27.32
N VAL A 69 -3.05 3.84 26.69
CA VAL A 69 -2.16 2.70 26.90
C VAL A 69 -0.77 3.14 27.34
N HIS A 70 -0.05 2.33 28.11
CA HIS A 70 1.37 2.56 28.41
C HIS A 70 2.26 1.52 27.72
N PHE A 71 3.36 1.95 27.10
CA PHE A 71 4.26 1.10 26.30
C PHE A 71 5.25 0.23 27.11
N GLY A 72 5.05 0.12 28.43
CA GLY A 72 5.94 -0.60 29.34
C GLY A 72 6.12 0.15 30.66
N LEU A 73 6.91 -0.42 31.59
CA LEU A 73 7.17 0.15 32.92
C LEU A 73 8.07 1.40 32.88
N ASN A 74 8.91 1.52 31.85
CA ASN A 74 9.91 2.60 31.73
C ASN A 74 9.55 3.62 30.64
N SER A 75 8.34 3.57 30.08
CA SER A 75 7.91 4.57 29.10
C SER A 75 7.41 5.82 29.82
N PHE A 76 8.01 6.96 29.52
CA PHE A 76 7.55 8.26 30.00
C PHE A 76 6.34 8.80 29.22
N ASP A 77 5.94 8.11 28.15
CA ASP A 77 4.86 8.54 27.27
C ASP A 77 3.76 7.47 27.16
N TYR A 78 2.57 7.93 26.84
CA TYR A 78 1.35 7.13 26.70
C TYR A 78 0.95 7.02 25.22
N GLY A 79 0.28 5.93 24.87
CA GLY A 79 -0.37 5.75 23.58
C GLY A 79 -1.86 6.09 23.67
N VAL A 80 -2.43 6.54 22.56
CA VAL A 80 -3.88 6.80 22.43
C VAL A 80 -4.47 5.85 21.40
N CYS A 81 -5.46 5.08 21.83
CA CYS A 81 -6.23 4.16 21.00
C CYS A 81 -7.66 4.68 20.81
N THR A 82 -8.34 4.11 19.81
CA THR A 82 -9.79 4.26 19.67
C THR A 82 -10.51 3.72 20.91
N PRO A 83 -11.74 4.17 21.19
CA PRO A 83 -12.53 3.62 22.28
C PRO A 83 -12.68 2.11 22.18
N GLU A 84 -12.94 1.50 23.34
CA GLU A 84 -13.23 0.08 23.43
C GLU A 84 -14.39 -0.32 22.49
N GLY A 85 -14.19 -1.39 21.73
CA GLY A 85 -15.18 -1.90 20.77
C GLY A 85 -15.22 -1.16 19.42
N ILE A 86 -14.49 -0.05 19.24
CA ILE A 86 -14.43 0.65 17.96
C ILE A 86 -13.15 0.30 17.23
N SER A 87 -13.31 -0.32 16.05
CA SER A 87 -12.18 -0.57 15.13
C SER A 87 -11.62 0.74 14.58
N PRO A 88 -10.28 0.89 14.47
CA PRO A 88 -9.63 2.05 13.85
C PRO A 88 -10.19 2.43 12.47
N ILE A 89 -10.60 1.44 11.67
CA ILE A 89 -11.15 1.65 10.32
C ILE A 89 -12.50 2.35 10.37
N ARG A 90 -13.33 2.04 11.38
CA ARG A 90 -14.66 2.63 11.55
C ARG A 90 -14.64 3.93 12.34
N PHE A 91 -13.50 4.30 12.92
CA PHE A 91 -13.40 5.48 13.76
C PHE A 91 -13.77 6.77 13.02
N SER A 92 -13.31 6.91 11.77
CA SER A 92 -13.56 8.08 10.92
C SER A 92 -15.05 8.36 10.65
N THR A 93 -15.88 7.32 10.55
CA THR A 93 -17.32 7.46 10.29
C THR A 93 -18.09 7.90 11.53
N LEU A 94 -17.54 7.68 12.72
CA LEU A 94 -18.17 8.01 13.99
C LEU A 94 -17.84 9.43 14.48
N LEU A 95 -16.87 10.12 13.87
CA LEU A 95 -16.43 11.45 14.30
C LEU A 95 -17.58 12.48 14.38
N PRO A 96 -18.50 12.59 13.41
CA PRO A 96 -19.58 13.58 13.49
C PRO A 96 -20.50 13.33 14.70
N HIS A 97 -20.77 12.07 15.02
CA HIS A 97 -21.58 11.70 16.17
C HIS A 97 -20.86 11.98 17.48
N ARG A 98 -19.59 11.57 17.59
CA ARG A 98 -18.74 11.80 18.77
C ARG A 98 -18.62 13.28 19.11
N ARG A 99 -18.36 14.13 18.11
CA ARG A 99 -18.24 15.59 18.30
C ARG A 99 -19.52 16.20 18.87
N ARG A 100 -20.68 15.85 18.31
CA ARG A 100 -21.97 16.33 18.80
C ARG A 100 -22.29 15.80 20.21
N ALA A 101 -21.96 14.55 20.49
CA ALA A 101 -22.17 13.96 21.81
C ALA A 101 -21.31 14.68 22.87
N PHE A 102 -20.02 14.88 22.57
CA PHE A 102 -19.09 15.57 23.45
C PHE A 102 -19.48 17.05 23.67
N GLU A 103 -19.88 17.76 22.62
CA GLU A 103 -20.36 19.15 22.72
C GLU A 103 -21.59 19.26 23.64
N LYS A 104 -22.50 18.30 23.57
CA LYS A 104 -23.65 18.21 24.49
C LYS A 104 -23.21 17.97 25.93
N LEU A 105 -22.27 17.03 26.16
CA LEU A 105 -21.74 16.73 27.50
C LEU A 105 -21.12 17.97 28.15
N VAL A 106 -20.23 18.66 27.41
CA VAL A 106 -19.58 19.90 27.89
C VAL A 106 -20.61 20.99 28.18
N SER A 107 -21.71 21.04 27.43
CA SER A 107 -22.77 22.04 27.63
C SER A 107 -23.70 21.68 28.81
N SER A 108 -23.90 20.40 29.10
CA SER A 108 -24.80 19.92 30.16
C SER A 108 -24.15 19.85 31.54
N GLU A 109 -22.84 19.64 31.60
CA GLU A 109 -22.15 19.28 32.83
C GLU A 109 -21.42 20.48 33.42
N ASN A 110 -22.07 21.12 34.39
CA ASN A 110 -21.46 22.15 35.22
C ASN A 110 -21.17 21.57 36.60
N THR A 111 -19.88 21.51 36.93
CA THR A 111 -19.32 21.38 38.29
C THR A 111 -19.48 20.03 38.99
N GLY A 112 -18.37 19.27 39.05
CA GLY A 112 -18.26 18.04 39.85
C GLY A 112 -17.28 16.99 39.32
N LEU A 113 -16.58 17.26 38.21
CA LEU A 113 -15.76 16.24 37.58
C LEU A 113 -14.47 15.95 38.37
N THR A 114 -14.17 14.68 38.58
CA THR A 114 -12.93 14.24 39.22
C THR A 114 -11.74 14.46 38.27
N PRO A 115 -10.62 15.02 38.74
CA PRO A 115 -9.45 15.19 37.90
C PRO A 115 -8.90 13.83 37.48
N VAL A 116 -8.83 13.58 36.18
CA VAL A 116 -8.29 12.34 35.61
C VAL A 116 -6.83 12.56 35.24
N LYS A 117 -5.93 11.68 35.68
CA LYS A 117 -4.54 11.62 35.21
C LYS A 117 -4.37 10.47 34.24
N LEU A 118 -3.61 10.67 33.17
CA LEU A 118 -3.35 9.61 32.18
C LEU A 118 -2.77 8.35 32.82
N SER A 119 -1.88 8.52 33.81
CA SER A 119 -1.27 7.41 34.55
C SER A 119 -2.27 6.53 35.30
N ALA A 120 -3.43 7.07 35.70
CA ALA A 120 -4.44 6.36 36.49
C ALA A 120 -5.38 5.52 35.61
N ILE A 121 -5.53 5.90 34.34
CA ILE A 121 -6.43 5.24 33.38
C ILE A 121 -5.69 4.40 32.34
N ALA A 122 -4.36 4.56 32.24
CA ALA A 122 -3.55 3.86 31.26
C ALA A 122 -3.54 2.35 31.54
N ILE A 123 -3.89 1.57 30.51
CA ILE A 123 -3.79 0.11 30.56
C ILE A 123 -2.47 -0.37 29.92
N PRO A 124 -1.95 -1.55 30.30
CA PRO A 124 -0.77 -2.12 29.65
C PRO A 124 -1.00 -2.32 28.16
N TYR A 125 -0.07 -1.82 27.35
CA TYR A 125 -0.08 -2.10 25.92
C TYR A 125 0.19 -3.59 25.71
N MET A 126 -0.87 -4.34 25.37
CA MET A 126 -0.72 -5.71 24.89
C MET A 126 -0.65 -5.69 23.37
N GLU A 127 0.39 -6.28 22.77
CA GLU A 127 0.48 -6.41 21.29
C GLU A 127 -0.75 -7.11 20.68
N SER A 128 -1.52 -7.85 21.48
CA SER A 128 -2.77 -8.50 21.07
C SER A 128 -3.93 -7.55 20.73
N TRP A 129 -3.90 -6.27 21.14
CA TRP A 129 -4.97 -5.30 20.81
C TRP A 129 -5.02 -4.97 19.31
N GLN A 130 -3.92 -5.18 18.57
CA GLN A 130 -3.94 -5.09 17.10
C GLN A 130 -4.60 -6.31 16.43
N SER A 131 -4.82 -7.40 17.18
CA SER A 131 -5.37 -8.65 16.67
C SER A 131 -6.86 -8.83 16.96
N LEU A 132 -7.48 -7.94 17.75
CA LEU A 132 -8.79 -8.17 18.37
C LEU A 132 -9.76 -6.99 18.25
N THR A 133 -10.29 -6.73 17.06
CA THR A 133 -11.68 -6.25 16.88
C THR A 133 -12.23 -6.74 15.54
N LEU A 134 -12.38 -8.05 15.39
CA LEU A 134 -13.25 -8.63 14.34
C LEU A 134 -14.07 -9.83 14.85
N ASN A 135 -14.29 -9.93 16.17
CA ASN A 135 -15.30 -10.84 16.70
C ASN A 135 -16.65 -10.14 16.66
N ASN A 136 -17.33 -10.24 15.52
CA ASN A 136 -18.76 -10.00 15.45
C ASN A 136 -19.45 -11.04 16.37
N SER A 137 -19.89 -10.57 17.52
CA SER A 137 -20.75 -11.30 18.44
C SER A 137 -21.96 -11.85 17.69
N LYS A 138 -22.04 -13.18 17.59
CA LYS A 138 -23.23 -13.92 17.20
C LYS A 138 -24.23 -13.83 18.35
N ASN A 139 -25.05 -12.79 18.37
CA ASN A 139 -26.33 -12.84 19.06
C ASN A 139 -27.46 -12.85 18.04
N SER A 140 -28.11 -14.00 18.00
CA SER A 140 -29.30 -14.38 17.26
C SER A 140 -30.56 -13.65 17.73
N LEU A 141 -31.48 -13.39 16.78
CA LEU A 141 -32.96 -13.46 16.82
C LEU A 141 -33.62 -12.25 16.10
N PRO A 142 -34.88 -12.36 15.62
CA PRO A 142 -35.27 -13.18 14.48
C PRO A 142 -35.83 -12.33 13.32
N ARG A 143 -35.68 -12.92 12.14
CA ARG A 143 -36.30 -12.58 10.86
C ARG A 143 -37.81 -12.31 11.00
N LYS A 144 -38.27 -11.10 10.66
CA LYS A 144 -39.66 -10.82 10.29
C LYS A 144 -39.70 -10.02 8.98
N GLN A 145 -40.47 -10.56 8.05
CA GLN A 145 -40.71 -10.10 6.69
C GLN A 145 -41.57 -8.82 6.67
N ARG A 146 -41.33 -7.93 5.68
CA ARG A 146 -42.34 -7.36 4.76
C ARG A 146 -41.68 -6.34 3.83
N ILE A 147 -41.65 -6.58 2.51
CA ILE A 147 -42.61 -6.17 1.45
C ILE A 147 -42.55 -4.66 1.10
N ILE A 148 -41.95 -4.42 -0.08
CA ILE A 148 -42.34 -3.53 -1.21
C ILE A 148 -42.77 -2.09 -0.90
N SER A 149 -42.07 -1.09 -1.48
CA SER A 149 -42.63 -0.21 -2.53
C SER A 149 -41.61 0.81 -3.09
N THR A 150 -41.49 0.72 -4.41
CA THR A 150 -41.16 1.72 -5.43
C THR A 150 -41.29 3.21 -5.11
N SER A 151 -40.34 4.03 -5.58
CA SER A 151 -40.62 5.07 -6.60
C SER A 151 -39.35 5.79 -7.09
N VAL A 152 -39.22 5.73 -8.42
CA VAL A 152 -38.69 6.71 -9.38
C VAL A 152 -38.31 8.12 -8.90
N ALA A 153 -37.11 8.57 -9.29
CA ALA A 153 -36.92 9.89 -9.92
C ALA A 153 -35.58 9.94 -10.67
N SER A 154 -35.69 10.19 -11.98
CA SER A 154 -34.66 10.58 -12.94
C SER A 154 -34.13 12.00 -12.68
N CYS A 155 -32.93 12.30 -13.20
CA CYS A 155 -32.59 13.47 -14.04
C CYS A 155 -31.06 13.60 -14.12
N GLN A 156 -30.46 13.27 -15.27
CA GLN A 156 -30.04 14.19 -16.33
C GLN A 156 -28.69 14.88 -16.07
N SER A 157 -27.68 14.36 -16.77
CA SER A 157 -26.75 15.07 -17.66
C SER A 157 -26.51 16.57 -17.41
N SER A 158 -25.25 16.92 -17.18
CA SER A 158 -24.63 18.06 -17.86
C SER A 158 -23.17 17.77 -18.14
N GLU A 159 -22.76 18.22 -19.31
CA GLU A 159 -21.59 17.84 -20.08
C GLU A 159 -20.80 19.13 -20.38
N ILE A 160 -19.47 19.01 -20.52
CA ILE A 160 -18.55 19.87 -21.32
C ILE A 160 -18.06 21.19 -20.65
N PRO A 161 -16.87 21.79 -20.98
CA PRO A 161 -15.67 21.34 -21.75
C PRO A 161 -14.29 21.50 -21.06
N THR A 162 -13.33 20.77 -21.65
CA THR A 162 -11.86 20.96 -21.74
C THR A 162 -11.33 22.39 -21.92
N LYS A 163 -10.16 22.69 -21.32
CA LYS A 163 -9.14 23.54 -21.96
C LYS A 163 -7.70 23.19 -21.55
N VAL A 164 -6.98 22.67 -22.54
CA VAL A 164 -5.52 22.46 -22.61
C VAL A 164 -4.84 23.81 -22.83
N SER A 165 -3.76 24.12 -22.10
CA SER A 165 -2.84 25.19 -22.50
C SER A 165 -1.43 24.62 -22.68
N LYS A 166 -0.94 24.75 -23.92
CA LYS A 166 0.44 24.49 -24.35
C LYS A 166 1.22 25.79 -24.14
N GLY A 167 2.31 25.73 -23.39
CA GLY A 167 3.32 26.78 -23.33
C GLY A 167 4.51 26.39 -24.19
N THR A 168 4.64 27.02 -25.36
CA THR A 168 5.79 26.96 -26.27
C THR A 168 6.55 28.27 -26.17
N MET A 169 7.84 28.22 -25.83
CA MET A 169 8.86 29.28 -26.03
C MET A 169 10.13 28.53 -26.45
N VAL A 170 10.53 28.44 -27.72
CA VAL A 170 11.17 29.44 -28.61
C VAL A 170 12.49 30.02 -28.03
N SER A 171 13.56 29.28 -28.29
CA SER A 171 14.87 29.65 -28.88
C SER A 171 15.64 30.91 -28.45
N LYS A 172 16.95 30.73 -28.21
CA LYS A 172 18.12 31.49 -28.76
C LYS A 172 19.39 30.76 -28.28
N SER A 173 20.18 30.07 -29.10
CA SER A 173 21.07 30.47 -30.22
C SER A 173 22.51 30.77 -29.78
N LEU A 174 23.46 30.29 -30.62
CA LEU A 174 24.90 30.62 -30.73
C LEU A 174 25.81 29.80 -29.78
N SER A 175 26.96 29.24 -30.19
CA SER A 175 27.75 29.45 -31.40
C SER A 175 28.91 28.42 -31.52
N GLN A 176 29.22 28.04 -32.77
CA GLN A 176 30.55 27.79 -33.36
C GLN A 176 31.38 26.50 -33.06
N ASN A 177 31.29 25.55 -34.02
CA ASN A 177 32.36 25.04 -34.93
C ASN A 177 33.67 24.42 -34.36
N PRO A 178 34.59 23.86 -35.20
CA PRO A 178 34.51 22.51 -35.78
C PRO A 178 35.83 21.72 -35.60
N CYS A 179 35.82 20.39 -35.70
CA CYS A 179 37.05 19.66 -36.06
C CYS A 179 36.73 18.44 -36.92
N LYS A 180 37.08 18.56 -38.20
CA LYS A 180 37.34 17.45 -39.11
C LYS A 180 38.54 16.68 -38.58
N ILE A 181 38.40 15.39 -38.27
CA ILE A 181 39.52 14.46 -38.36
C ILE A 181 39.06 13.23 -39.16
N SER A 182 39.83 13.02 -40.20
CA SER A 182 39.84 11.95 -41.18
C SER A 182 39.95 10.56 -40.55
N GLY A 183 39.14 9.65 -41.11
CA GLY A 183 39.51 8.28 -41.49
C GLY A 183 40.42 7.49 -40.56
N VAL A 184 39.83 6.53 -39.84
CA VAL A 184 40.45 5.22 -39.66
C VAL A 184 39.38 4.15 -39.87
N SER A 185 39.56 3.44 -40.98
CA SER A 185 38.93 2.16 -41.28
C SER A 185 39.31 1.15 -40.20
N SER A 186 38.35 0.75 -39.39
CA SER A 186 38.45 -0.47 -38.58
C SER A 186 37.15 -1.26 -38.73
N LYS A 187 37.24 -2.33 -39.54
CA LYS A 187 36.26 -3.41 -39.65
C LYS A 187 35.76 -3.81 -38.25
N PRO A 188 34.45 -3.81 -37.97
CA PRO A 188 33.95 -4.51 -36.80
C PRO A 188 33.98 -6.01 -37.10
N SER A 189 34.96 -6.68 -36.52
CA SER A 189 34.94 -8.11 -36.31
C SER A 189 33.64 -8.51 -35.62
N SER A 190 32.93 -9.45 -36.25
CA SER A 190 31.93 -10.36 -35.70
C SER A 190 31.92 -10.44 -34.17
N ILE A 191 31.07 -9.64 -33.53
CA ILE A 191 30.69 -9.82 -32.12
C ILE A 191 29.25 -10.33 -32.13
N ASN A 192 29.12 -11.54 -31.58
CA ASN A 192 27.90 -12.26 -31.25
C ASN A 192 26.64 -11.38 -31.26
N SER A 193 25.74 -11.70 -32.18
CA SER A 193 24.42 -11.10 -32.29
C SER A 193 23.67 -11.24 -30.96
N LYS A 194 23.79 -10.20 -30.12
CA LYS A 194 22.74 -9.83 -29.18
C LYS A 194 21.44 -9.87 -29.97
N SER A 195 20.41 -10.51 -29.44
CA SER A 195 19.08 -10.64 -30.04
C SER A 195 18.45 -9.27 -30.25
N SER A 196 18.97 -8.52 -31.22
CA SER A 196 18.41 -7.29 -31.70
C SER A 196 17.13 -7.71 -32.39
N LEU A 197 16.00 -7.42 -31.76
CA LEU A 197 14.67 -7.52 -32.35
C LEU A 197 14.50 -6.43 -33.43
N SER A 198 15.52 -6.23 -34.26
CA SER A 198 15.47 -5.33 -35.40
C SER A 198 14.70 -6.05 -36.50
N ASN A 199 13.45 -5.63 -36.68
CA ASN A 199 12.68 -5.89 -37.90
C ASN A 199 13.24 -5.06 -39.07
N SER A 200 14.54 -5.13 -39.32
CA SER A 200 15.25 -4.37 -40.37
C SER A 200 15.17 -5.04 -41.74
N LEU A 201 14.43 -6.14 -41.87
CA LEU A 201 13.98 -6.59 -43.17
C LEU A 201 13.07 -5.48 -43.75
N PRO A 202 13.32 -5.01 -44.98
CA PRO A 202 12.58 -3.90 -45.55
C PRO A 202 11.09 -4.21 -45.53
N ARG A 203 10.33 -3.39 -44.78
CA ARG A 203 8.86 -3.40 -44.75
C ARG A 203 8.35 -3.54 -46.19
N PHE A 204 7.82 -4.72 -46.48
CA PHE A 204 6.95 -5.01 -47.61
C PHE A 204 7.39 -4.46 -48.98
N LYS A 205 8.26 -5.21 -49.67
CA LYS A 205 8.01 -5.42 -51.09
C LYS A 205 7.16 -6.68 -51.19
N LEU A 206 5.90 -6.54 -51.61
CA LEU A 206 5.02 -7.65 -51.94
C LEU A 206 5.63 -8.40 -53.13
N LYS A 207 6.60 -9.27 -52.87
CA LYS A 207 7.00 -10.29 -53.84
C LYS A 207 5.86 -11.30 -53.86
N GLU A 208 5.05 -11.29 -54.91
CA GLU A 208 4.26 -12.46 -55.29
C GLU A 208 5.24 -13.62 -55.49
N SER A 209 5.44 -14.42 -54.44
CA SER A 209 6.28 -15.59 -54.53
C SER A 209 5.46 -16.69 -55.17
N THR A 210 5.80 -17.05 -56.41
CA THR A 210 5.38 -18.27 -57.12
C THR A 210 5.86 -19.57 -56.43
N GLN A 211 6.38 -19.49 -55.20
CA GLN A 211 6.86 -20.61 -54.41
C GLN A 211 5.96 -20.85 -53.19
N SER A 212 4.77 -21.38 -53.40
CA SER A 212 4.21 -22.27 -52.38
C SER A 212 4.61 -23.69 -52.75
N GLY A 213 5.49 -24.30 -51.95
CA GLY A 213 6.05 -25.65 -52.20
C GLY A 213 4.99 -26.75 -52.25
N GLY A 214 4.24 -26.83 -53.35
CA GLY A 214 3.28 -27.88 -53.69
C GLY A 214 1.99 -27.94 -52.87
N LEU A 215 1.99 -27.44 -51.63
CA LEU A 215 0.86 -27.60 -50.72
C LEU A 215 -0.26 -26.59 -51.00
N SER A 216 -1.48 -27.12 -51.10
CA SER A 216 -2.70 -26.33 -51.21
C SER A 216 -2.85 -25.39 -50.00
N LEU A 217 -3.53 -24.27 -50.20
CA LEU A 217 -3.88 -23.35 -49.12
C LEU A 217 -4.62 -24.07 -47.99
N LEU A 218 -5.52 -24.99 -48.35
CA LEU A 218 -6.28 -25.79 -47.37
C LEU A 218 -5.38 -26.71 -46.55
N GLU A 219 -4.37 -27.32 -47.16
CA GLU A 219 -3.40 -28.16 -46.43
C GLU A 219 -2.53 -27.32 -45.49
N ARG A 220 -2.12 -26.12 -45.91
CA ARG A 220 -1.41 -25.17 -45.04
C ARG A 220 -2.27 -24.72 -43.86
N ILE A 221 -3.55 -24.45 -44.08
CA ILE A 221 -4.50 -24.11 -43.01
C ILE A 221 -4.63 -25.29 -42.04
N LYS A 222 -4.86 -26.50 -42.55
CA LYS A 222 -4.99 -27.73 -41.74
C LYS A 222 -3.72 -28.03 -40.94
N LEU A 223 -2.54 -27.84 -41.54
CA LEU A 223 -1.26 -27.98 -40.83
C LEU A 223 -1.05 -26.89 -39.78
N LYS A 224 -1.48 -25.65 -40.04
CA LYS A 224 -1.40 -24.55 -39.06
C LYS A 224 -2.34 -24.79 -37.88
N GLU A 225 -3.55 -25.31 -38.12
CA GLU A 225 -4.44 -25.73 -37.05
C GLU A 225 -3.84 -26.90 -36.25
N LYS A 226 -3.34 -27.95 -36.93
CA LYS A 226 -2.69 -29.08 -36.24
C LYS A 226 -1.50 -28.64 -35.39
N LYS A 227 -0.66 -27.72 -35.91
CA LYS A 227 0.45 -27.10 -35.16
C LYS A 227 -0.03 -26.23 -34.02
N LYS A 228 -1.08 -25.43 -34.23
CA LYS A 228 -1.67 -24.62 -33.15
C LYS A 228 -2.20 -25.51 -32.04
N THR A 229 -2.83 -26.64 -32.36
CA THR A 229 -3.28 -27.63 -31.37
C THR A 229 -2.10 -28.24 -30.62
N THR A 230 -1.02 -28.63 -31.31
CA THR A 230 0.18 -29.18 -30.65
C THR A 230 1.02 -28.14 -29.89
N GLU A 231 1.07 -26.88 -30.34
CA GLU A 231 1.74 -25.78 -29.63
C GLU A 231 0.95 -25.31 -28.41
N LEU A 232 -0.38 -25.29 -28.48
CA LEU A 232 -1.26 -25.08 -27.33
C LEU A 232 -1.05 -26.16 -26.26
N GLU A 233 -0.79 -27.40 -26.67
CA GLU A 233 -0.49 -28.52 -25.76
C GLU A 233 0.94 -28.48 -25.19
N GLY A 234 1.93 -27.95 -25.92
CA GLY A 234 3.35 -27.99 -25.52
C GLY A 234 3.91 -26.72 -24.86
N LYS A 235 3.34 -25.54 -25.12
CA LYS A 235 3.78 -24.25 -24.55
C LYS A 235 2.56 -23.38 -24.26
N SER A 236 1.78 -23.76 -23.26
CA SER A 236 0.72 -22.88 -22.74
C SER A 236 1.34 -21.51 -22.42
N SER A 237 0.66 -20.44 -22.79
CA SER A 237 1.05 -19.06 -22.44
C SER A 237 1.34 -18.90 -20.94
N GLU A 238 0.70 -19.73 -20.12
CA GLU A 238 0.91 -19.85 -18.68
C GLU A 238 2.31 -20.32 -18.31
N ASN A 239 2.88 -21.29 -19.03
CA ASN A 239 4.27 -21.72 -18.80
C ASN A 239 5.28 -20.62 -19.14
N ILE A 240 5.03 -19.85 -20.19
CA ILE A 240 5.87 -18.70 -20.55
C ILE A 240 5.78 -17.62 -19.45
N HIS A 241 4.56 -17.37 -18.96
CA HIS A 241 4.35 -16.44 -17.84
C HIS A 241 5.07 -16.92 -16.57
N ALA A 242 4.94 -18.19 -16.21
CA ALA A 242 5.62 -18.74 -15.04
C ALA A 242 7.15 -18.62 -15.14
N LEU A 243 7.74 -18.90 -16.32
CA LEU A 243 9.16 -18.71 -16.57
C LEU A 243 9.57 -17.23 -16.47
N TYR A 244 8.73 -16.33 -17.00
CA TYR A 244 8.94 -14.89 -16.89
C TYR A 244 8.93 -14.44 -15.42
N ILE A 245 7.94 -14.82 -14.63
CA ILE A 245 7.85 -14.54 -13.20
C ILE A 245 9.09 -15.08 -12.47
N LYS A 246 9.49 -16.32 -12.74
CA LYS A 246 10.70 -16.93 -12.16
C LYS A 246 11.98 -16.16 -12.48
N SER A 247 12.08 -15.60 -13.69
CA SER A 247 13.24 -14.76 -14.06
C SER A 247 13.34 -13.46 -13.26
N LYS A 248 12.24 -12.99 -12.67
CA LYS A 248 12.18 -11.74 -11.88
C LYS A 248 12.38 -11.94 -10.39
N ILE A 249 12.22 -13.17 -9.90
CA ILE A 249 12.38 -13.52 -8.47
C ILE A 249 13.68 -12.97 -7.86
N PRO A 250 14.87 -13.15 -8.47
CA PRO A 250 16.13 -12.68 -7.88
C PRO A 250 16.11 -11.20 -7.52
N ALA A 251 15.63 -10.38 -8.45
CA ALA A 251 15.68 -8.94 -8.28
C ALA A 251 14.61 -8.47 -7.28
N VAL A 252 13.42 -9.10 -7.27
CA VAL A 252 12.39 -8.80 -6.25
C VAL A 252 12.88 -9.21 -4.86
N TYR A 253 13.55 -10.36 -4.74
CA TYR A 253 14.13 -10.83 -3.49
C TYR A 253 15.19 -9.87 -2.95
N ASP A 254 16.07 -9.33 -3.80
CA ASP A 254 17.09 -8.36 -3.39
C ASP A 254 16.45 -7.10 -2.75
N VAL A 255 15.35 -6.59 -3.31
CA VAL A 255 14.59 -5.48 -2.71
C VAL A 255 14.03 -5.87 -1.34
N LEU A 256 13.46 -7.07 -1.19
CA LEU A 256 12.96 -7.55 0.09
C LEU A 256 14.09 -7.64 1.13
N TYR A 257 15.25 -8.13 0.72
CA TYR A 257 16.44 -8.25 1.56
C TYR A 257 16.91 -6.88 2.06
N GLU A 258 17.05 -5.90 1.18
CA GLU A 258 17.42 -4.52 1.54
C GLU A 258 16.41 -3.88 2.51
N LEU A 259 15.12 -4.14 2.32
CA LEU A 259 14.07 -3.64 3.22
C LEU A 259 14.14 -4.26 4.62
N THR A 260 14.70 -5.46 4.77
CA THR A 260 14.92 -6.09 6.09
C THR A 260 16.18 -5.57 6.78
N LEU A 261 17.23 -5.24 6.03
CA LEU A 261 18.47 -4.64 6.54
C LEU A 261 18.27 -3.25 7.13
N GLN A 262 17.40 -2.42 6.53
CA GLN A 262 17.14 -1.06 7.05
C GLN A 262 16.43 -1.06 8.42
N ASN A 263 15.91 -2.20 8.87
CA ASN A 263 15.10 -2.32 10.09
C ASN A 263 15.81 -3.03 11.24
N THR A 264 17.09 -3.43 11.11
CA THR A 264 17.80 -4.19 12.14
C THR A 264 18.02 -3.42 13.44
N SER A 265 17.71 -2.13 13.49
CA SER A 265 17.73 -1.30 14.71
C SER A 265 16.55 -1.58 15.66
N GLU A 266 15.45 -2.15 15.18
CA GLU A 266 14.29 -2.51 15.99
C GLU A 266 14.36 -4.00 16.34
N GLN A 267 14.27 -4.38 17.62
CA GLN A 267 14.45 -5.75 18.13
C GLN A 267 13.42 -6.81 17.65
N LYS A 268 12.76 -6.61 16.51
CA LYS A 268 11.74 -7.51 15.97
C LYS A 268 12.38 -8.48 14.99
N SER A 269 12.12 -9.78 15.20
CA SER A 269 12.59 -10.88 14.35
C SER A 269 11.89 -10.95 12.97
N PHE A 270 10.93 -10.08 12.72
CA PHE A 270 10.18 -10.01 11.47
C PHE A 270 9.65 -8.60 11.19
N LYS A 271 9.38 -8.32 9.92
CA LYS A 271 8.76 -7.11 9.41
C LYS A 271 7.44 -7.48 8.72
N THR A 272 6.35 -6.79 9.09
CA THR A 272 5.04 -6.97 8.45
C THR A 272 4.66 -5.69 7.72
N MET A 273 4.23 -5.80 6.47
CA MET A 273 3.83 -4.65 5.65
C MET A 273 2.59 -4.95 4.81
N PRO A 274 1.69 -3.98 4.57
CA PRO A 274 0.58 -4.15 3.63
C PRO A 274 1.10 -4.46 2.21
N MET A 275 0.40 -5.34 1.50
CA MET A 275 0.79 -5.78 0.15
C MET A 275 0.87 -4.59 -0.82
N GLY A 276 -0.09 -3.65 -0.77
CA GLY A 276 -0.07 -2.47 -1.63
C GLY A 276 1.19 -1.61 -1.44
N LYS A 277 1.63 -1.44 -0.18
CA LYS A 277 2.87 -0.70 0.10
C LYS A 277 4.10 -1.45 -0.38
N MET A 278 4.11 -2.78 -0.25
CA MET A 278 5.20 -3.61 -0.80
C MET A 278 5.28 -3.50 -2.31
N VAL A 279 4.15 -3.59 -3.00
CA VAL A 279 4.06 -3.46 -4.46
C VAL A 279 4.58 -2.10 -4.92
N SER A 280 4.19 -1.01 -4.24
CA SER A 280 4.71 0.34 -4.54
C SER A 280 6.23 0.43 -4.39
N ILE A 281 6.78 -0.05 -3.27
CA ILE A 281 8.23 0.00 -3.02
C ILE A 281 9.01 -0.79 -4.08
N ILE A 282 8.55 -2.00 -4.39
CA ILE A 282 9.13 -2.84 -5.43
C ILE A 282 9.09 -2.07 -6.74
N LYS A 283 7.92 -1.60 -7.16
CA LYS A 283 7.73 -0.87 -8.42
C LYS A 283 8.64 0.35 -8.54
N ASP A 284 8.85 1.09 -7.46
CA ASP A 284 9.72 2.27 -7.41
C ASP A 284 11.22 1.90 -7.45
N SER A 285 11.57 0.66 -7.07
CA SER A 285 12.96 0.16 -7.05
C SER A 285 13.42 -0.39 -8.42
N PHE A 286 12.50 -0.68 -9.35
CA PHE A 286 12.84 -1.24 -10.66
C PHE A 286 12.92 -0.18 -11.75
N SER A 287 13.95 -0.30 -12.61
CA SER A 287 14.05 0.49 -13.84
C SER A 287 13.09 0.01 -14.95
N TYR A 288 12.59 -1.22 -14.85
CA TYR A 288 11.67 -1.82 -15.81
C TYR A 288 10.24 -1.77 -15.28
N ALA A 289 9.30 -1.41 -16.15
CA ALA A 289 7.89 -1.42 -15.78
C ALA A 289 7.41 -2.86 -15.51
N MET A 290 7.14 -3.18 -14.25
CA MET A 290 6.38 -4.36 -13.85
C MET A 290 4.94 -3.96 -13.53
N THR A 291 3.99 -4.82 -13.91
CA THR A 291 2.60 -4.62 -13.51
C THR A 291 2.40 -5.05 -12.06
N ASP A 292 1.43 -4.42 -11.38
CA ASP A 292 1.12 -4.73 -9.98
C ASP A 292 0.76 -6.22 -9.78
N LYS A 293 0.16 -6.85 -10.81
CA LYS A 293 -0.15 -8.28 -10.82
C LYS A 293 1.12 -9.15 -10.89
N GLU A 294 2.07 -8.82 -11.76
CA GLU A 294 3.35 -9.53 -11.85
C GLU A 294 4.13 -9.46 -10.53
N ILE A 295 4.08 -8.31 -9.85
CA ILE A 295 4.71 -8.16 -8.54
C ILE A 295 4.02 -9.06 -7.50
N CYS A 296 2.69 -9.07 -7.46
CA CYS A 296 1.95 -9.98 -6.58
C CYS A 296 2.26 -11.46 -6.86
N ASP A 297 2.33 -11.85 -8.13
CA ASP A 297 2.62 -13.23 -8.53
C ASP A 297 4.05 -13.65 -8.18
N THR A 298 5.04 -12.77 -8.40
CA THR A 298 6.42 -12.99 -7.96
C THR A 298 6.53 -13.12 -6.44
N LEU A 299 5.82 -12.29 -5.67
CA LEU A 299 5.79 -12.39 -4.21
C LEU A 299 5.13 -13.68 -3.71
N ASN A 300 4.04 -14.12 -4.37
CA ASN A 300 3.40 -15.40 -4.06
C ASN A 300 4.36 -16.58 -4.33
N GLU A 301 5.11 -16.53 -5.43
CA GLU A 301 6.11 -17.55 -5.78
C GLU A 301 7.30 -17.53 -4.80
N ILE A 302 7.76 -16.37 -4.35
CA ILE A 302 8.79 -16.29 -3.30
C ILE A 302 8.27 -16.91 -1.98
N ALA A 303 7.02 -16.63 -1.62
CA ALA A 303 6.40 -17.19 -0.42
C ALA A 303 6.19 -18.71 -0.51
N SER A 304 5.94 -19.25 -1.72
CA SER A 304 5.84 -20.70 -1.94
C SER A 304 7.21 -21.39 -1.84
N LEU A 305 8.26 -20.73 -2.32
CA LEU A 305 9.64 -21.23 -2.27
C LEU A 305 10.27 -21.12 -0.88
N LEU A 306 9.93 -20.09 -0.11
CA LEU A 306 10.51 -19.79 1.21
C LEU A 306 9.43 -19.62 2.29
N PRO A 307 8.63 -20.66 2.60
CA PRO A 307 7.47 -20.55 3.49
C PRO A 307 7.82 -20.22 4.94
N GLU A 308 9.05 -20.52 5.36
CA GLU A 308 9.55 -20.20 6.70
C GLU A 308 9.92 -18.72 6.83
N LYS A 309 10.35 -18.10 5.72
CA LYS A 309 10.92 -16.74 5.70
C LYS A 309 9.96 -15.68 5.21
N VAL A 310 9.06 -16.03 4.30
CA VAL A 310 8.09 -15.11 3.72
C VAL A 310 6.70 -15.72 3.84
N LYS A 311 5.80 -15.03 4.54
CA LYS A 311 4.41 -15.46 4.73
C LYS A 311 3.46 -14.39 4.26
N ILE A 312 2.52 -14.76 3.41
CA ILE A 312 1.44 -13.88 2.97
C ILE A 312 0.23 -14.11 3.87
N ILE A 313 -0.19 -13.06 4.55
CA ILE A 313 -1.33 -13.05 5.47
C ILE A 313 -2.51 -12.47 4.69
N ARG A 314 -3.58 -13.28 4.53
CA ARG A 314 -4.84 -12.86 3.88
C ARG A 314 -5.95 -12.90 4.92
N LEU A 315 -6.42 -11.73 5.37
CA LEU A 315 -7.57 -11.60 6.27
C LEU A 315 -8.63 -10.73 5.59
N GLY A 316 -9.64 -11.36 4.99
CA GLY A 316 -10.65 -10.67 4.18
C GLY A 316 -10.01 -9.95 3.00
N ASP A 317 -10.23 -8.64 2.91
CA ASP A 317 -9.66 -7.76 1.88
C ASP A 317 -8.24 -7.27 2.21
N ILE A 318 -7.75 -7.57 3.42
CA ILE A 318 -6.42 -7.15 3.85
C ILE A 318 -5.40 -8.21 3.43
N HIS A 319 -4.52 -7.81 2.51
CA HIS A 319 -3.35 -8.57 2.12
C HIS A 319 -2.11 -7.93 2.74
N ALA A 320 -1.36 -8.69 3.54
CA ALA A 320 -0.10 -8.26 4.12
C ALA A 320 0.98 -9.32 3.91
N ILE A 321 2.23 -8.88 3.86
CA ILE A 321 3.40 -9.75 3.77
C ILE A 321 4.21 -9.64 5.06
N LYS A 322 4.50 -10.79 5.66
CA LYS A 322 5.35 -10.95 6.84
C LYS A 322 6.66 -11.57 6.40
N ILE A 323 7.75 -10.85 6.65
CA ILE A 323 9.11 -11.20 6.21
C ILE A 323 9.95 -11.39 7.48
N PHE A 324 10.55 -12.58 7.62
CA PHE A 324 11.50 -12.88 8.68
C PHE A 324 12.92 -12.56 8.23
N VAL A 325 13.91 -12.77 9.10
CA VAL A 325 15.32 -12.58 8.77
C VAL A 325 15.71 -13.42 7.55
N LEU A 326 16.02 -12.74 6.46
CA LEU A 326 16.46 -13.29 5.18
C LEU A 326 17.97 -13.50 5.18
N ASP A 327 18.44 -14.61 4.62
CA ASP A 327 19.86 -14.84 4.35
C ASP A 327 20.05 -15.02 2.86
N ARG A 328 20.66 -14.01 2.25
CA ARG A 328 20.86 -13.92 0.81
C ARG A 328 21.50 -15.18 0.26
N THR A 329 22.54 -15.70 0.91
CA THR A 329 23.33 -16.81 0.35
C THR A 329 22.59 -18.14 0.41
N SER A 330 21.96 -18.47 1.54
CA SER A 330 21.18 -19.68 1.69
C SER A 330 19.94 -19.66 0.80
N ASP A 331 19.23 -18.54 0.79
CA ASP A 331 17.93 -18.42 0.17
C ASP A 331 18.07 -18.44 -1.36
N PHE A 332 19.08 -17.75 -1.93
CA PHE A 332 19.36 -17.82 -3.38
C PHE A 332 19.66 -19.24 -3.86
N SER A 333 20.31 -20.06 -3.03
CA SER A 333 20.58 -21.46 -3.40
C SER A 333 19.29 -22.27 -3.54
N VAL A 334 18.27 -21.99 -2.70
CA VAL A 334 16.96 -22.63 -2.77
C VAL A 334 16.17 -22.12 -3.98
N LEU A 335 16.19 -20.80 -4.21
CA LEU A 335 15.51 -20.15 -5.35
C LEU A 335 16.07 -20.63 -6.70
N THR A 336 17.38 -20.89 -6.78
CA THR A 336 18.04 -21.34 -8.02
C THR A 336 17.94 -22.85 -8.25
N LYS A 337 18.01 -23.68 -7.21
CA LYS A 337 17.87 -25.15 -7.34
C LYS A 337 16.52 -25.56 -7.93
N GLN A 338 15.43 -24.88 -7.59
CA GLN A 338 14.11 -25.14 -8.17
C GLN A 338 13.96 -24.65 -9.62
N ASN A 339 14.85 -23.78 -10.10
CA ASN A 339 14.86 -23.37 -11.50
C ASN A 339 15.52 -24.41 -12.43
N ASN A 340 16.37 -25.29 -11.88
CA ASN A 340 17.11 -26.31 -12.63
C ASN A 340 16.52 -27.72 -12.53
N GLN A 341 15.52 -27.96 -11.68
CA GLN A 341 14.76 -29.20 -11.65
C GLN A 341 13.58 -29.11 -12.62
N LYS A 342 13.84 -29.22 -13.93
CA LYS A 342 12.86 -29.66 -14.92
C LYS A 342 13.53 -30.22 -16.16
#